data_AF-A0A9P7AEV0-F1
#
_entry.id   AF-A0A9P7AEV0-F1
#
_cell.length_a   1.000
_cell.length_b   1.000
_cell.length_c   1.000
_cell.angle_alpha   90.00
_cell.angle_beta   90.00
_cell.angle_gamma   90.00
#
_symmetry.space_group_name_H-M   'P 1'
#
loop_
_entity.id
_entity.type
_entity.pdbx_description
1 polymer ?
#
loop_
_entity_poly.entity_id
_entity_poly.type
_entity_poly.pdbx_seq_one_letter_code
_entity_poly.pdbx_strand_id
1 'polypeptide(L)'
;MGKGKATLKVRGGRTIAEGKLYNGLYLLESREKIQSVTKVNTAQEEQPRDWLTWHKHYGHVAFSGLKRLQKERLVEGLNIDENSSIPQCEACIQAKQTCDSFPRNSDSRSGALGELTHSDVWGPARVQSVGGSKYYISFIDD
;
A
#
# COMPACT_ATOMS: atom_id res chain seq x y z
N MET A 1 -35.84 15.37 26.49
CA MET A 1 -34.46 15.22 25.99
C MET A 1 -33.82 14.00 26.64
N GLY A 2 -33.45 12.99 25.85
CA GLY A 2 -33.04 11.68 26.38
C GLY A 2 -31.67 11.73 27.06
N LYS A 3 -31.53 11.08 28.21
CA LYS A 3 -30.35 11.09 29.10
C LYS A 3 -29.12 10.34 28.55
N GLY A 4 -28.90 10.31 27.23
CA GLY A 4 -27.75 9.64 26.61
C GLY A 4 -27.68 8.12 26.87
N LYS A 5 -28.83 7.48 27.13
CA LYS A 5 -28.93 6.04 27.40
C LYS A 5 -29.84 5.37 26.36
N ALA A 6 -29.43 4.21 25.86
CA ALA A 6 -30.24 3.29 25.06
C ALA A 6 -30.55 2.03 25.87
N THR A 7 -31.74 1.46 25.67
CA THR A 7 -32.14 0.19 26.27
C THR A 7 -32.62 -0.75 25.18
N LEU A 8 -32.08 -1.96 25.12
CA LEU A 8 -32.57 -3.03 24.27
C LEU A 8 -33.51 -3.91 25.10
N LYS A 9 -34.74 -4.07 24.62
CA LYS A 9 -35.78 -4.89 25.27
C LYS A 9 -36.25 -5.97 24.31
N VAL A 10 -36.46 -7.18 24.83
CA VAL A 10 -37.14 -8.25 24.09
C VAL A 10 -38.65 -8.06 24.13
N ARG A 11 -39.37 -8.67 23.17
CA ARG A 11 -40.83 -8.67 23.12
C ARG A 11 -41.37 -9.29 24.43
N GLY A 12 -42.02 -8.47 25.25
CA GLY A 12 -42.35 -8.81 26.65
C GLY A 12 -41.79 -7.82 27.70
N GLY A 13 -40.99 -6.83 27.28
CA GLY A 13 -40.60 -5.69 28.11
C GLY A 13 -39.34 -5.89 28.97
N ARG A 14 -38.78 -7.11 29.00
CA ARG A 14 -37.52 -7.41 29.69
C ARG A 14 -36.34 -6.73 28.98
N THR A 15 -35.57 -5.93 29.73
CA THR A 15 -34.32 -5.33 29.25
C THR A 15 -33.22 -6.39 29.16
N ILE A 16 -32.53 -6.44 28.04
CA ILE A 16 -31.41 -7.37 27.77
C ILE A 16 -30.05 -6.68 27.67
N ALA A 17 -30.03 -5.38 27.38
CA ALA A 17 -28.80 -4.58 27.40
C ALA A 17 -29.10 -3.09 27.60
N GLU A 18 -28.18 -2.39 28.24
CA GLU A 18 -28.19 -0.93 28.36
C GLU A 18 -26.91 -0.37 27.73
N GLY A 19 -27.06 0.71 26.97
CA GLY A 19 -25.95 1.36 26.30
C GLY A 19 -25.81 2.82 26.68
N LYS A 20 -24.57 3.31 26.83
CA LYS A 20 -24.26 4.73 27.02
C LYS A 20 -23.82 5.36 25.71
N LEU A 21 -24.27 6.59 25.44
CA LEU A 21 -23.84 7.34 24.27
C LEU A 21 -22.38 7.78 24.44
N TYR A 22 -21.53 7.42 23.48
CA TYR A 22 -20.12 7.79 23.37
C TYR A 22 -19.82 8.09 21.89
N ASN A 23 -19.36 9.31 21.59
CA ASN A 23 -19.04 9.76 20.22
C ASN A 23 -20.11 9.44 19.17
N GLY A 24 -21.39 9.61 19.51
CA GLY A 24 -22.52 9.35 18.61
C GLY A 24 -22.95 7.88 18.48
N LEU A 25 -22.28 6.95 19.17
CA LEU A 25 -22.61 5.52 19.22
C LEU A 25 -23.03 5.10 20.63
N TYR A 26 -23.91 4.10 20.74
CA TYR A 26 -24.26 3.53 22.05
C TYR A 26 -23.37 2.33 22.38
N LEU A 27 -22.50 2.50 23.37
CA LEU A 27 -21.65 1.42 23.89
C LEU A 27 -22.48 0.48 24.77
N LEU A 28 -22.71 -0.74 24.29
CA LEU A 28 -23.40 -1.80 25.01
C LEU A 28 -22.38 -2.70 25.71
N GLU A 29 -22.38 -2.71 27.05
CA GLU A 29 -21.52 -3.60 27.83
C GLU A 29 -22.17 -4.99 27.95
N SER A 30 -21.66 -5.97 27.21
CA SER A 30 -22.03 -7.38 27.36
C SER A 30 -21.10 -8.07 28.36
N ARG A 31 -21.65 -8.73 29.38
CA ARG A 31 -20.89 -9.50 30.37
C ARG A 31 -20.71 -10.97 30.01
N GLU A 32 -21.34 -11.44 28.94
CA GLU A 32 -21.28 -12.84 28.52
C GLU A 32 -20.25 -13.03 27.39
N LYS A 33 -19.42 -14.07 27.50
CA LYS A 33 -18.58 -14.53 26.37
C LYS A 33 -19.52 -14.92 25.24
N ILE A 34 -19.47 -14.16 24.14
CA ILE A 34 -20.25 -14.46 22.93
C ILE A 34 -19.70 -15.76 22.34
N GLN A 35 -20.28 -16.88 22.75
CA GLN A 35 -20.06 -18.18 22.16
C GLN A 35 -21.01 -18.31 20.97
N SER A 36 -20.52 -17.89 19.80
CA SER A 36 -20.88 -18.41 18.47
C SER A 36 -21.69 -17.54 17.47
N VAL A 37 -21.26 -17.74 16.21
CA VAL A 37 -21.85 -17.60 14.85
C VAL A 37 -22.33 -16.24 14.33
N THR A 38 -22.72 -15.26 15.14
CA THR A 38 -23.17 -13.97 14.59
C THR A 38 -22.01 -12.97 14.48
N LYS A 39 -21.65 -12.56 13.26
CA LYS A 39 -20.64 -11.49 13.03
C LYS A 39 -21.18 -10.17 13.58
N VAL A 40 -20.83 -9.84 14.82
CA VAL A 40 -21.05 -8.53 15.43
C VAL A 40 -19.74 -7.75 15.41
N ASN A 41 -19.79 -6.46 15.05
CA ASN A 41 -18.65 -5.56 15.21
C ASN A 41 -18.56 -5.18 16.69
N THR A 42 -17.59 -5.76 17.40
CA THR A 42 -17.31 -5.44 18.80
C THR A 42 -16.09 -4.52 18.88
N ALA A 43 -16.20 -3.42 19.62
CA ALA A 43 -15.02 -2.68 20.04
C ALA A 43 -14.27 -3.53 21.08
N GLN A 44 -13.07 -3.97 20.74
CA GLN A 44 -12.15 -4.62 21.67
C GLN A 44 -10.97 -3.67 21.92
N GLU A 45 -10.25 -3.86 23.04
CA GLU A 45 -8.96 -3.22 23.22
C GLU A 45 -8.08 -3.50 22.00
N GLU A 46 -7.61 -2.44 21.36
CA GLU A 46 -6.76 -2.56 20.18
C GLU A 46 -5.41 -3.12 20.63
N GLN A 47 -5.21 -4.41 20.37
CA GLN A 47 -3.89 -5.02 20.51
C GLN A 47 -2.91 -4.32 19.55
N PRO A 48 -1.65 -4.09 19.98
CA PRO A 48 -0.62 -3.57 19.10
C PRO A 48 -0.53 -4.42 17.84
N ARG A 49 -0.44 -3.76 16.67
CA ARG A 49 -0.27 -4.45 15.38
C ARG A 49 1.16 -4.31 14.88
N ASP A 50 1.58 -5.24 14.04
CA ASP A 50 2.92 -5.23 13.48
C ASP A 50 3.17 -4.03 12.53
N TRP A 51 4.45 -3.76 12.27
CA TRP A 51 4.87 -2.71 11.34
C TRP A 51 4.26 -2.87 9.94
N LEU A 52 4.15 -4.11 9.45
CA LEU A 52 3.65 -4.38 8.10
C LEU A 52 2.17 -4.05 7.94
N THR A 53 1.35 -4.31 8.97
CA THR A 53 -0.07 -3.97 8.96
C THR A 53 -0.25 -2.47 8.87
N TRP A 54 0.44 -1.70 9.71
CA TRP A 54 0.36 -0.24 9.68
C TRP A 54 0.93 0.35 8.39
N HIS A 55 2.00 -0.24 7.84
CA HIS A 55 2.54 0.11 6.53
C HIS A 55 1.48 0.00 5.43
N LYS A 56 0.71 -1.11 5.41
CA LYS A 56 -0.38 -1.30 4.45
C LYS A 56 -1.56 -0.36 4.70
N HIS A 57 -1.98 -0.18 5.96
CA HIS A 57 -3.07 0.73 6.32
C HIS A 57 -2.81 2.18 5.90
N TYR A 58 -1.56 2.64 6.03
CA TYR A 58 -1.14 3.98 5.62
C TYR A 58 -0.75 4.07 4.12
N GLY A 59 -1.20 3.13 3.29
CA GLY A 59 -0.98 3.18 1.85
C GLY A 59 0.49 3.01 1.47
N HIS A 60 1.19 2.08 2.11
CA HIS A 60 2.59 1.75 1.84
C HIS A 60 3.59 2.87 2.16
N VAL A 61 3.29 3.70 3.16
CA VAL A 61 4.23 4.73 3.64
C VAL A 61 5.52 4.08 4.16
N ALA A 62 6.67 4.72 3.96
CA ALA A 62 7.94 4.19 4.42
C ALA A 62 7.92 3.90 5.93
N PHE A 63 8.57 2.81 6.37
CA PHE A 63 8.66 2.46 7.80
C PHE A 63 9.32 3.56 8.63
N SER A 64 10.26 4.32 8.07
CA SER A 64 10.82 5.52 8.70
C SER A 64 9.77 6.60 8.95
N GLY A 65 8.81 6.77 8.03
CA GLY A 65 7.66 7.65 8.20
C GLY A 65 6.75 7.19 9.33
N LEU A 66 6.41 5.90 9.39
CA LEU A 66 5.63 5.34 10.51
C LEU A 66 6.34 5.52 11.85
N LYS A 67 7.65 5.26 11.92
CA LYS A 67 8.47 5.49 13.11
C LYS A 67 8.40 6.95 13.56
N ARG A 68 8.45 7.89 12.62
CA ARG A 68 8.32 9.32 12.93
C ARG A 68 6.93 9.64 13.50
N LEU A 69 5.87 9.17 12.83
CA LEU A 69 4.49 9.37 13.28
C LEU A 69 4.28 8.86 14.72
N GLN A 70 4.81 7.67 15.04
CA GLN A 70 4.73 7.10 16.38
C GLN A 70 5.56 7.89 17.40
N LYS A 71 6.84 8.14 17.11
CA LYS A 71 7.78 8.82 18.02
C LYS A 71 7.34 10.23 18.35
N GLU A 72 6.87 10.98 17.35
CA GLU A 72 6.45 12.38 17.49
C GLU A 72 4.97 12.50 17.88
N ARG A 73 4.25 11.38 18.05
CA ARG A 73 2.82 11.34 18.40
C ARG A 73 1.96 12.21 17.48
N LEU A 74 2.20 12.12 16.18
CA LEU A 74 1.54 12.97 15.17
C LEU A 74 0.15 12.47 14.77
N VAL A 75 -0.26 11.29 15.24
CA VAL A 75 -1.55 10.66 14.93
C VAL A 75 -2.10 9.94 16.16
N GLU A 76 -3.42 9.88 16.26
CA GLU A 76 -4.12 9.08 17.27
C GLU A 76 -4.36 7.64 16.76
N GLY A 77 -4.38 6.67 17.67
CA GLY A 77 -4.68 5.27 17.35
C GLY A 77 -3.55 4.47 16.70
N LEU A 78 -2.35 5.05 16.50
CA LEU A 78 -1.19 4.31 15.98
C LEU A 78 -0.56 3.44 17.07
N ASN A 79 -1.11 2.24 17.27
CA ASN A 79 -0.60 1.25 18.22
C ASN A 79 0.24 0.16 17.51
N ILE A 80 1.56 0.36 17.48
CA ILE A 80 2.51 -0.57 16.83
C ILE A 80 3.18 -1.46 17.89
N ASP A 81 3.26 -2.76 17.61
CA ASP A 81 4.11 -3.68 18.37
C ASP A 81 5.58 -3.39 18.05
N GLU A 82 6.28 -2.70 18.95
CA GLU A 82 7.69 -2.34 18.78
C GLU A 82 8.62 -3.56 18.71
N ASN A 83 8.19 -4.72 19.24
CA ASN A 83 8.97 -5.96 19.16
C ASN A 83 8.78 -6.69 17.82
N SER A 84 7.80 -6.28 17.01
CA SER A 84 7.58 -6.86 15.70
C SER A 84 8.73 -6.49 14.75
N SER A 85 9.08 -7.41 13.85
CA SER A 85 10.10 -7.16 12.84
C SER A 85 9.60 -6.20 11.76
N ILE A 86 10.53 -5.56 11.06
CA ILE A 86 10.23 -4.72 9.88
C ILE A 86 10.54 -5.56 8.64
N PRO A 87 9.54 -6.19 8.01
CA PRO A 87 9.78 -7.05 6.86
C PRO A 87 9.95 -6.24 5.58
N GLN A 88 10.47 -6.90 4.54
CA GLN A 88 10.37 -6.38 3.19
C GLN A 88 8.91 -6.45 2.70
N CYS A 89 8.49 -5.44 1.95
CA CYS A 89 7.17 -5.42 1.32
C CYS A 89 7.34 -5.62 -0.19
N GLU A 90 6.91 -6.78 -0.69
CA GLU A 90 7.01 -7.15 -2.12
C GLU A 90 6.37 -6.09 -3.03
N ALA A 91 5.16 -5.62 -2.69
CA ALA A 91 4.47 -4.58 -3.46
C ALA A 91 5.28 -3.28 -3.54
N CYS A 92 5.95 -2.90 -2.45
CA CYS A 92 6.83 -1.73 -2.44
C CYS A 92 8.09 -1.94 -3.27
N ILE A 93 8.68 -3.14 -3.22
CA ILE A 93 9.85 -3.47 -4.04
C ILE A 93 9.47 -3.34 -5.50
N GLN A 94 8.42 -4.02 -5.95
CA GLN A 94 7.99 -3.98 -7.35
C GLN A 94 7.61 -2.56 -7.81
N ALA A 95 6.98 -1.76 -6.95
CA ALA A 95 6.54 -0.41 -7.31
C ALA A 95 7.63 0.67 -7.22
N LYS A 96 8.67 0.46 -6.39
CA LYS A 96 9.71 1.47 -6.10
C LYS A 96 11.11 1.05 -6.53
N GLN A 97 11.28 -0.13 -7.12
CA GLN A 97 12.56 -0.57 -7.64
C GLN A 97 13.04 0.41 -8.71
N THR A 98 14.19 1.03 -8.45
CA THR A 98 14.88 1.87 -9.42
C THR A 98 15.86 1.02 -10.21
N CYS A 99 16.08 1.38 -11.47
CA CYS A 99 17.20 0.85 -12.23
C CYS A 99 18.47 1.62 -11.82
N ASP A 100 19.60 0.92 -11.72
CA ASP A 100 20.89 1.57 -11.54
C ASP A 100 21.20 2.50 -12.72
N SER A 101 22.04 3.50 -12.48
CA SER A 101 22.48 4.39 -13.55
C SER A 101 23.26 3.60 -14.59
N PHE A 102 22.91 3.77 -15.87
CA PHE A 102 23.73 3.25 -16.96
C PHE A 102 25.14 3.87 -16.91
N PRO A 103 26.20 3.08 -17.14
CA PRO A 103 27.56 3.60 -17.22
C PRO A 103 27.65 4.66 -18.32
N ARG A 104 28.45 5.71 -18.08
CA ARG A 104 28.60 6.84 -19.02
C ARG A 104 29.31 6.47 -20.32
N ASN A 105 30.18 5.47 -20.27
CA ASN A 105 30.93 4.98 -21.42
C ASN A 105 30.61 3.50 -21.60
N SER A 106 30.58 3.03 -22.85
CA SER A 106 30.56 1.61 -23.15
C SER A 106 31.94 1.01 -22.84
N ASP A 107 31.94 -0.21 -22.29
CA ASP A 107 33.17 -1.00 -22.16
C ASP A 107 33.60 -1.62 -23.51
N SER A 108 32.70 -1.67 -24.48
CA SER A 108 32.95 -2.09 -25.85
C SER A 108 32.98 -0.87 -26.77
N ARG A 109 34.16 -0.54 -27.29
CA ARG A 109 34.33 0.31 -28.46
C ARG A 109 35.03 -0.52 -29.53
N SER A 110 34.61 -0.37 -30.77
CA SER A 110 35.28 -0.93 -31.94
C SER A 110 36.76 -0.54 -31.99
N GLY A 111 37.64 -1.51 -32.25
CA GLY A 111 39.09 -1.30 -32.43
C GLY A 111 39.50 -1.13 -33.89
N ALA A 112 38.64 -1.55 -34.82
CA ALA A 112 38.82 -1.41 -36.26
C ALA A 112 37.49 -1.31 -37.01
N LEU A 113 37.52 -0.69 -38.19
CA LEU A 113 36.32 -0.52 -39.03
C LEU A 113 35.64 -1.87 -39.33
N GLY A 114 34.32 -1.92 -39.15
CA GLY A 114 33.51 -3.10 -39.40
C GLY A 114 33.49 -4.15 -38.28
N GLU A 115 34.15 -3.91 -37.14
CA GLU A 115 34.09 -4.85 -36.00
C GLU A 115 32.74 -4.84 -35.28
N LEU A 116 32.05 -3.70 -35.27
CA LEU A 116 30.75 -3.54 -34.63
C LEU A 116 29.85 -2.62 -35.45
N THR A 117 28.76 -3.17 -35.97
CA THR A 117 27.73 -2.40 -36.67
C THR A 117 26.43 -2.38 -35.86
N HIS A 118 26.00 -1.18 -35.48
CA HIS A 118 24.69 -0.94 -34.91
C HIS A 118 23.65 -0.83 -36.03
N SER A 119 22.57 -1.60 -35.93
CA SER A 119 21.42 -1.45 -36.82
C SER A 119 20.16 -1.13 -36.03
N ASP A 120 19.35 -0.24 -36.59
CA ASP A 120 18.04 0.12 -36.01
C ASP A 120 17.02 0.22 -37.13
N VAL A 121 15.79 -0.21 -36.84
CA VAL A 121 14.66 -0.17 -37.77
C VAL A 121 13.65 0.83 -37.26
N TRP A 122 13.50 1.92 -38.00
CA TRP A 122 12.47 2.91 -37.74
C TRP A 122 11.23 2.66 -38.60
N GLY A 123 10.06 2.61 -37.95
CA GLY A 123 8.77 2.57 -38.62
C GLY A 123 7.69 1.77 -37.86
N PRO A 124 6.46 1.68 -38.41
CA PRO A 124 6.03 2.26 -39.69
C PRO A 124 5.86 3.78 -39.63
N ALA A 125 6.35 4.47 -40.66
CA ALA A 125 6.13 5.88 -40.89
C ALA A 125 4.65 6.17 -41.20
N ARG A 126 4.13 7.29 -40.71
CA ARG A 126 2.77 7.74 -41.03
C ARG A 126 2.60 8.06 -42.51
N VAL A 127 3.64 8.60 -43.15
CA VAL A 127 3.67 8.97 -44.57
C VAL A 127 4.70 8.09 -45.27
N GLN A 128 4.36 7.62 -46.47
CA GLN A 128 5.28 6.84 -47.29
C GLN A 128 6.42 7.70 -47.83
N SER A 129 7.59 7.11 -48.00
CA SER A 129 8.66 7.73 -48.77
C SER A 129 8.24 7.91 -50.24
N VAL A 130 9.03 8.67 -50.99
CA VAL A 130 8.84 8.82 -52.45
C VAL A 130 8.80 7.46 -53.16
N GLY A 131 9.53 6.46 -52.65
CA GLY A 131 9.53 5.08 -53.18
C GLY A 131 8.45 4.16 -52.61
N GLY A 132 7.52 4.66 -51.80
CA GLY A 132 6.43 3.87 -51.21
C GLY A 132 6.77 3.13 -49.91
N SER A 133 8.01 3.20 -49.43
CA SER A 133 8.46 2.53 -48.21
C SER A 133 7.87 3.20 -46.95
N LYS A 134 7.58 2.40 -45.93
CA LYS A 134 7.14 2.87 -44.59
C LYS A 134 8.17 2.60 -43.49
N TYR A 135 9.26 1.93 -43.81
CA TYR A 135 10.30 1.59 -42.86
C TYR A 135 11.64 2.05 -43.42
N TYR A 136 12.55 2.39 -42.52
CA TYR A 136 13.94 2.68 -42.82
C TYR A 136 14.82 1.89 -41.84
N ILE A 137 15.91 1.34 -42.35
CA ILE A 137 16.93 0.67 -41.55
C ILE A 137 18.24 1.46 -41.66
N SER A 138 18.81 1.84 -40.52
CA SER A 138 20.16 2.40 -40.45
C SER A 138 21.17 1.31 -40.12
N PHE A 139 22.35 1.40 -40.71
CA PHE A 139 23.55 0.67 -40.31
C PHE A 139 24.63 1.70 -40.00
N ILE A 140 25.18 1.67 -38.79
CA ILE A 140 26.20 2.59 -38.30
C ILE A 140 27.35 1.75 -37.77
N ASP A 141 28.54 1.98 -38.30
CA ASP A 141 29.78 1.40 -37.75
C ASP A 141 30.18 2.19 -36.49
N ASP A 142 30.57 1.48 -35.42
CA ASP A 142 30.97 2.05 -34.13
C ASP A 142 32.38 2.67 -34.14
#